data_AF-A0AAV7CDE5-F1
#
_entry.id   AF-A0AAV7CDE5-F1
#
_cell.length_a   1.000
_cell.length_b   1.000
_cell.length_c   1.000
_cell.angle_alpha   90.00
_cell.angle_beta   90.00
_cell.angle_gamma   90.00
#
_symmetry.space_group_name_H-M   'P 1'
#
loop_
_entity.id
_entity.type
_entity.pdbx_description
1 polymer ?
#
loop_
_entity_poly.entity_id
_entity_poly.type
_entity_poly.pdbx_seq_one_letter_code
_entity_poly.pdbx_strand_id
1 'polypeptide(L)'
;MDTWQSVLSDSQREHLRQFLPSFPENNNEQQEQVVQSLFSGENFRFGNPLHMAQKLFRDGHLNPEVVKYRQLCVKSQYKRYLTSQQQYFHNLLKQILASRKELLDVAQKKGPDVAMKRKQTSIRNTPEERERRAQRRYLKILREVKEECGDATLSSEEEDLSSWLPGSPTPSPVAAVPLRSVPTLSTQDMKTADKLELTERDLKLLLRKHREKRKHQPVSDVGNV
;
A
#
# COMPACT_ATOMS: atom_id res chain seq x y z
N MET A 1 -24.05 10.14 -26.74
CA MET A 1 -25.29 10.85 -26.34
C MET A 1 -26.49 10.39 -27.15
N ASP A 2 -26.34 10.21 -28.45
CA ASP A 2 -27.45 9.93 -29.36
C ASP A 2 -28.30 8.72 -28.96
N THR A 3 -27.67 7.61 -28.56
CA THR A 3 -28.40 6.40 -28.13
C THR A 3 -29.26 6.66 -26.89
N TRP A 4 -28.75 7.43 -25.94
CA TRP A 4 -29.47 7.79 -24.71
C TRP A 4 -30.73 8.61 -25.01
N GLN A 5 -30.63 9.57 -25.95
CA GLN A 5 -31.70 10.51 -26.25
C GLN A 5 -32.69 10.02 -27.31
N SER A 6 -32.23 9.23 -28.30
CA SER A 6 -33.02 8.87 -29.48
C SER A 6 -33.47 7.40 -29.54
N VAL A 7 -32.78 6.50 -28.82
CA VAL A 7 -33.04 5.05 -28.95
C VAL A 7 -33.73 4.47 -27.72
N LEU A 8 -33.38 4.93 -26.51
CA LEU A 8 -33.94 4.37 -25.28
C LEU A 8 -35.34 4.91 -24.99
N SER A 9 -36.25 4.00 -24.63
CA SER A 9 -37.57 4.37 -24.11
C SER A 9 -37.48 4.99 -22.70
N ASP A 10 -38.51 5.74 -22.29
CA ASP A 10 -38.54 6.35 -20.96
C ASP A 10 -38.44 5.30 -19.84
N SER A 11 -39.08 4.15 -20.00
CA SER A 11 -38.97 3.03 -19.06
C SER A 11 -37.55 2.48 -18.93
N GLN A 12 -36.80 2.41 -20.04
CA GLN A 12 -35.40 1.97 -20.04
C GLN A 12 -34.50 3.02 -19.39
N ARG A 13 -34.74 4.30 -19.65
CA ARG A 13 -33.99 5.40 -19.00
C ARG A 13 -34.24 5.40 -17.50
N GLU A 14 -35.48 5.23 -17.08
CA GLU A 14 -35.84 5.15 -15.66
C GLU A 14 -35.16 3.96 -14.97
N HIS A 15 -35.09 2.80 -15.64
CA HIS A 15 -34.33 1.66 -15.12
C HIS A 15 -32.84 1.96 -15.02
N LEU A 16 -32.23 2.56 -16.05
CA LEU A 16 -30.80 2.88 -16.05
C LEU A 16 -30.43 3.96 -15.02
N ARG A 17 -31.35 4.89 -14.71
CA ARG A 17 -31.18 5.89 -13.65
C ARG A 17 -30.99 5.27 -12.27
N GLN A 18 -31.46 4.04 -12.03
CA GLN A 18 -31.24 3.32 -10.76
C GLN A 18 -29.78 2.98 -10.49
N PHE A 19 -28.95 2.91 -11.54
CA PHE A 19 -27.51 2.65 -11.42
C PHE A 19 -26.68 3.94 -11.33
N LEU A 20 -27.31 5.11 -11.48
CA LEU A 20 -26.66 6.39 -11.29
C LEU A 20 -26.60 6.75 -9.80
N PRO A 21 -25.72 7.68 -9.40
CA PRO A 21 -25.71 8.20 -8.04
C PRO A 21 -27.09 8.77 -7.66
N SER A 22 -27.51 8.49 -6.42
CA SER A 22 -28.72 9.07 -5.83
C SER A 22 -28.35 10.32 -5.05
N PHE A 23 -29.09 11.39 -5.28
CA PHE A 23 -28.87 12.68 -4.65
C PHE A 23 -30.06 13.08 -3.76
N PRO A 24 -29.81 13.73 -2.61
CA PRO A 24 -30.85 14.10 -1.66
C PRO A 24 -31.77 15.22 -2.19
N GLU A 25 -31.27 16.10 -3.05
CA GLU A 25 -32.01 17.22 -3.64
C GLU A 25 -31.83 17.22 -5.16
N ASN A 26 -32.87 17.61 -5.90
CA ASN A 26 -32.87 17.71 -7.36
C ASN A 26 -32.30 16.48 -8.09
N ASN A 27 -32.62 15.28 -7.59
CA ASN A 27 -32.04 14.02 -8.07
C ASN A 27 -32.15 13.85 -9.59
N ASN A 28 -33.31 14.13 -10.18
CA ASN A 28 -33.51 13.98 -11.62
C ASN A 28 -32.63 14.95 -12.44
N GLU A 29 -32.52 16.21 -12.00
CA GLU A 29 -31.72 17.22 -12.69
C GLU A 29 -30.21 16.92 -12.58
N GLN A 30 -29.76 16.53 -11.38
CA GLN A 30 -28.37 16.18 -11.14
C GLN A 30 -27.98 14.89 -11.88
N GLN A 31 -28.85 13.89 -11.92
CA GLN A 31 -28.63 12.69 -12.72
C GLN A 31 -28.55 13.01 -14.21
N GLU A 32 -29.38 13.92 -14.73
CA GLU A 32 -29.31 14.33 -16.13
C GLU A 32 -27.98 15.04 -16.44
N GLN A 33 -27.50 15.91 -15.54
CA GLN A 33 -26.18 16.55 -15.66
C GLN A 33 -25.05 15.51 -15.63
N VAL A 34 -25.13 14.51 -14.75
CA VAL A 34 -24.15 13.41 -14.70
C VAL A 34 -24.13 12.64 -16.01
N VAL A 35 -25.29 12.33 -16.60
CA VAL A 35 -25.35 11.65 -17.89
C VAL A 35 -24.74 12.50 -19.00
N GLN A 36 -25.01 13.80 -19.01
CA GLN A 36 -24.40 14.72 -19.98
C GLN A 36 -22.88 14.74 -19.86
N SER A 37 -22.37 14.89 -18.64
CA SER A 37 -20.94 14.89 -18.33
C SER A 37 -20.28 13.54 -18.67
N LEU A 38 -21.00 12.43 -18.44
CA LEU A 38 -20.52 11.08 -18.71
C LEU A 38 -20.23 10.86 -20.20
N PHE A 39 -21.15 11.28 -21.07
CA PHE A 39 -21.00 11.11 -22.51
C PHE A 39 -20.27 12.26 -23.21
N SER A 40 -20.09 13.42 -22.57
CA SER A 40 -19.22 14.50 -23.07
C SER A 40 -17.73 14.15 -22.95
N GLY A 41 -17.41 13.11 -22.18
CA GLY A 41 -16.03 12.66 -21.98
C GLY A 41 -15.33 13.34 -20.79
N GLU A 42 -16.09 14.00 -19.91
CA GLU A 42 -15.53 14.68 -18.74
C GLU A 42 -14.85 13.73 -17.76
N ASN A 43 -13.94 14.29 -16.97
CA ASN A 43 -13.19 13.56 -15.95
C ASN A 43 -13.97 13.50 -14.64
N PHE A 44 -14.24 12.28 -14.16
CA PHE A 44 -14.91 12.06 -12.88
C PHE A 44 -13.89 11.76 -11.78
N ARG A 45 -13.02 10.78 -12.03
CA ARG A 45 -12.00 10.34 -11.09
C ARG A 45 -10.89 9.65 -11.84
N PHE A 46 -9.82 10.41 -12.11
CA PHE A 46 -8.67 9.94 -12.89
C PHE A 46 -9.04 9.47 -14.31
N GLY A 47 -10.02 10.13 -14.92
CA GLY A 47 -10.49 9.88 -16.27
C GLY A 47 -12.02 9.80 -16.37
N ASN A 48 -12.49 9.62 -17.60
CA ASN A 48 -13.90 9.37 -17.88
C ASN A 48 -14.26 7.88 -17.65
N PRO A 49 -15.35 7.57 -16.94
CA PRO A 49 -15.76 6.20 -16.65
C PRO A 49 -16.00 5.32 -17.89
N LEU A 50 -16.54 5.86 -18.99
CA LEU A 50 -16.78 5.09 -20.21
C LEU A 50 -15.47 4.69 -20.89
N HIS A 51 -14.50 5.61 -20.97
CA HIS A 51 -13.17 5.30 -21.50
C HIS A 51 -12.43 4.29 -20.61
N MET A 52 -12.54 4.41 -19.29
CA MET A 52 -11.98 3.44 -18.36
C MET A 52 -12.63 2.06 -18.52
N ALA A 53 -13.96 1.99 -18.60
CA ALA A 53 -14.69 0.75 -18.82
C ALA A 53 -14.29 0.11 -20.16
N GLN A 54 -14.23 0.88 -21.24
CA GLN A 54 -13.77 0.43 -22.56
C GLN A 54 -12.36 -0.17 -22.49
N LYS A 55 -11.43 0.50 -21.79
CA LYS A 55 -10.09 -0.03 -21.56
C LYS A 55 -10.13 -1.35 -20.80
N LEU A 56 -10.92 -1.45 -19.73
CA LEU A 56 -11.08 -2.69 -18.97
C LEU A 56 -11.64 -3.83 -19.83
N PHE A 57 -12.59 -3.57 -20.74
CA PHE A 57 -13.09 -4.56 -21.68
C PHE A 57 -12.00 -5.01 -22.66
N ARG A 58 -11.30 -4.05 -23.27
CA ARG A 58 -10.20 -4.33 -24.23
C ARG A 58 -9.09 -5.16 -23.60
N ASP A 59 -8.74 -4.86 -22.35
CA ASP A 59 -7.68 -5.55 -21.62
C ASP A 59 -8.15 -6.90 -21.05
N GLY A 60 -9.37 -7.35 -21.34
CA GLY A 60 -9.91 -8.64 -20.88
C GLY A 60 -10.12 -8.70 -19.36
N HIS A 61 -10.28 -7.54 -18.71
CA HIS A 61 -10.33 -7.45 -17.25
C HIS A 61 -11.51 -8.22 -16.66
N LEU A 62 -12.60 -8.39 -17.42
CA LEU A 62 -13.81 -9.11 -16.96
C LEU A 62 -13.80 -10.61 -17.28
N ASN A 63 -12.73 -11.15 -17.88
CA ASN A 63 -12.63 -12.59 -18.12
C ASN A 63 -12.70 -13.36 -16.79
N PRO A 64 -13.47 -14.46 -16.71
CA PRO A 64 -13.75 -15.15 -15.44
C PRO A 64 -12.47 -15.64 -14.76
N GLU A 65 -11.48 -16.09 -15.53
CA GLU A 65 -10.19 -16.54 -14.99
C GLU A 65 -9.37 -15.38 -14.41
N VAL A 66 -9.38 -14.22 -15.07
CA VAL A 66 -8.68 -13.03 -14.57
C VAL A 66 -9.36 -12.49 -13.32
N VAL A 67 -10.70 -12.50 -13.27
CA VAL A 67 -11.49 -12.12 -12.08
C VAL A 67 -11.17 -13.05 -10.91
N LYS A 68 -11.20 -14.37 -11.11
CA LYS A 68 -10.85 -15.37 -10.08
C LYS A 68 -9.44 -15.14 -9.54
N TYR A 69 -8.47 -14.92 -10.44
CA TYR A 69 -7.08 -14.65 -10.06
C TYR A 69 -6.96 -13.39 -9.20
N ARG A 70 -7.56 -12.26 -9.61
CA ARG A 70 -7.53 -11.02 -8.81
C ARG A 70 -8.19 -11.18 -7.44
N GLN A 71 -9.32 -11.89 -7.36
CA GLN A 71 -9.96 -12.18 -6.07
C GLN A 71 -9.04 -12.99 -5.15
N LEU A 72 -8.33 -13.99 -5.69
CA LEU A 72 -7.34 -14.76 -4.94
C LEU A 72 -6.18 -13.87 -4.48
N CYS A 73 -5.67 -12.99 -5.34
CA CYS A 73 -4.64 -12.02 -4.98
C CYS A 73 -5.09 -11.16 -3.80
N VAL A 74 -6.27 -10.53 -3.87
CA VAL A 74 -6.80 -9.68 -2.79
C VAL A 74 -6.92 -10.46 -1.48
N LYS A 75 -7.49 -11.68 -1.52
CA LYS A 75 -7.60 -12.54 -0.33
C LYS A 75 -6.22 -12.89 0.28
N SER A 76 -5.27 -13.26 -0.57
CA SER A 76 -3.92 -13.62 -0.13
C SER A 76 -3.13 -12.43 0.44
N GLN A 77 -3.24 -11.26 -0.19
CA GLN A 77 -2.62 -10.02 0.25
C GLN A 77 -3.21 -9.58 1.59
N TYR A 78 -4.53 -9.66 1.76
CA TYR A 78 -5.17 -9.33 3.02
C TYR A 78 -4.72 -10.25 4.16
N LYS A 79 -4.61 -11.56 3.92
CA LYS A 79 -4.07 -12.50 4.90
C LYS A 79 -2.63 -12.14 5.31
N ARG A 80 -1.77 -11.85 4.32
CA ARG A 80 -0.38 -11.40 4.57
C ARG A 80 -0.34 -10.10 5.35
N TYR A 81 -1.21 -9.15 5.01
CA TYR A 81 -1.34 -7.88 5.71
C TYR A 81 -1.64 -8.11 7.20
N LEU A 82 -2.65 -8.93 7.53
CA LEU A 82 -2.99 -9.21 8.92
C LEU A 82 -1.81 -9.84 9.70
N THR A 83 -1.13 -10.82 9.11
CA THR A 83 0.06 -11.41 9.74
C THR A 83 1.18 -10.37 9.92
N SER A 84 1.41 -9.51 8.92
CA SER A 84 2.41 -8.46 9.00
C SER A 84 2.09 -7.43 10.08
N GLN A 85 0.81 -7.13 10.32
CA GLN A 85 0.36 -6.26 11.41
C GLN A 85 0.68 -6.86 12.78
N GLN A 86 0.41 -8.14 12.98
CA GLN A 86 0.78 -8.82 14.23
C GLN A 86 2.28 -8.81 14.47
N GLN A 87 3.07 -9.12 13.43
CA GLN A 87 4.52 -9.08 13.50
C GLN A 87 5.05 -7.67 13.78
N TYR A 88 4.44 -6.66 13.16
CA TYR A 88 4.77 -5.26 13.40
C TYR A 88 4.61 -4.90 14.88
N PHE A 89 3.44 -5.19 15.48
CA PHE A 89 3.22 -4.90 16.89
C PHE A 89 4.11 -5.73 17.83
N HIS A 90 4.31 -7.02 17.54
CA HIS A 90 5.24 -7.86 18.30
C HIS A 90 6.66 -7.28 18.31
N ASN A 91 7.17 -6.90 17.14
CA ASN A 91 8.51 -6.32 17.01
C ASN A 91 8.59 -4.94 17.68
N LEU A 92 7.55 -4.13 17.56
CA LEU A 92 7.48 -2.83 18.22
C LEU A 92 7.55 -2.99 19.74
N LEU A 93 6.78 -3.91 20.33
CA LEU A 93 6.82 -4.21 21.75
C LEU A 93 8.21 -4.67 22.20
N LYS A 94 8.88 -5.54 21.42
CA LYS A 94 10.26 -5.97 21.72
C LYS A 94 11.23 -4.80 21.74
N GLN A 95 11.13 -3.87 20.79
CA GLN A 95 11.97 -2.66 20.75
C GLN A 95 11.73 -1.75 21.95
N ILE A 96 10.45 -1.53 22.32
CA ILE A 96 10.09 -0.73 23.50
C ILE A 96 10.64 -1.37 24.77
N LEU A 97 10.50 -2.70 24.94
CA LEU A 97 11.01 -3.40 26.11
C LEU A 97 12.54 -3.36 26.18
N ALA A 98 13.23 -3.58 25.07
CA ALA A 98 14.69 -3.52 25.01
C ALA A 98 15.21 -2.12 25.39
N SER A 99 14.65 -1.07 24.78
CA SER A 99 15.07 0.32 25.09
C SER A 99 14.80 0.71 26.55
N ARG A 100 13.71 0.24 27.16
CA ARG A 100 13.44 0.45 28.59
C ARG A 100 14.44 -0.29 29.48
N LYS A 101 14.74 -1.54 29.17
CA LYS A 101 15.76 -2.31 29.89
C LYS A 101 17.11 -1.60 29.85
N GLU A 102 17.54 -1.14 28.67
CA GLU A 102 18.80 -0.40 28.52
C GLU A 102 18.84 0.85 29.40
N LEU A 103 17.74 1.62 29.47
CA LEU A 103 17.67 2.80 30.34
C LEU A 103 17.78 2.44 31.84
N LEU A 104 17.10 1.37 32.26
CA LEU A 104 17.18 0.88 33.64
C LEU A 104 18.57 0.36 33.97
N ASP A 105 19.20 -0.41 33.08
CA ASP A 105 20.57 -0.92 33.25
C ASP A 105 21.57 0.24 33.37
N VAL A 106 21.37 1.33 32.61
CA VAL A 106 22.19 2.55 32.72
C VAL A 106 21.97 3.24 34.05
N ALA A 107 20.73 3.37 34.52
CA ALA A 107 20.40 3.97 35.82
C ALA A 107 20.90 3.13 37.01
N GLN A 108 20.89 1.80 36.89
CA GLN A 108 21.43 0.91 37.92
C GLN A 108 22.95 1.03 38.04
N LYS A 109 23.64 1.19 36.91
CA LYS A 109 25.11 1.28 36.85
C LYS A 109 25.65 2.68 37.16
N LYS A 110 24.88 3.73 36.88
CA LYS A 110 25.23 5.12 37.21
C LYS A 110 24.42 5.54 38.42
N GLY A 111 25.06 5.69 39.58
CA GLY A 111 24.42 6.21 40.79
C GLY A 111 23.69 7.56 40.56
N PRO A 112 22.92 8.06 41.55
CA PRO A 112 21.88 9.08 41.38
C PRO A 112 22.30 10.45 40.81
N ASP A 113 23.59 10.67 40.50
CA ASP A 113 24.15 12.00 40.21
C ASP A 113 24.73 12.15 38.77
N VAL A 114 24.25 11.37 37.80
CA VAL A 114 24.70 11.55 36.41
C VAL A 114 23.53 11.78 35.47
N ALA A 115 23.36 13.04 35.06
CA ALA A 115 22.43 13.48 34.03
C ALA A 115 22.42 12.49 32.85
N MET A 116 21.27 11.87 32.62
CA MET A 116 21.03 10.95 31.52
C MET A 116 21.18 11.68 30.19
N LYS A 117 22.40 11.78 29.66
CA LYS A 117 22.60 12.08 28.24
C LYS A 117 22.09 10.87 27.46
N ARG A 118 20.81 10.92 27.08
CA ARG A 118 20.16 9.96 26.19
C ARG A 118 21.09 9.77 25.00
N LYS A 119 21.82 8.66 24.93
CA LYS A 119 22.56 8.32 23.71
C LYS A 119 21.48 8.07 22.68
N GLN A 120 21.24 9.06 21.84
CA GLN A 120 20.32 9.00 20.71
C GLN A 120 20.66 7.71 19.95
N THR A 121 19.85 6.67 20.09
CA THR A 121 20.03 5.37 19.39
C THR A 121 19.74 5.48 17.89
N SER A 122 19.90 6.67 17.32
CA SER A 122 19.65 7.03 15.93
C SER A 122 20.91 6.88 15.06
N ILE A 123 21.80 5.94 15.34
CA ILE A 123 22.94 5.67 14.44
C ILE A 123 22.42 5.25 13.05
N ARG A 124 21.21 4.67 12.95
CA ARG A 124 20.60 4.28 11.67
C ARG A 124 19.85 5.40 10.92
N ASN A 125 19.70 6.58 11.52
CA ASN A 125 18.86 7.66 10.99
C ASN A 125 19.47 9.04 11.28
N THR A 126 20.80 9.18 11.20
CA THR A 126 21.42 10.51 11.21
C THR A 126 20.84 11.33 10.04
N PRO A 127 20.67 12.64 10.19
CA PRO A 127 20.20 13.51 9.11
C PRO A 127 21.03 13.32 7.83
N GLU A 128 22.35 13.15 7.98
CA GLU A 128 23.29 12.84 6.89
C GLU A 128 22.95 11.55 6.14
N GLU A 129 22.59 10.46 6.85
CA GLU A 129 22.22 9.19 6.21
C GLU A 129 20.91 9.29 5.43
N ARG A 130 19.98 10.14 5.90
CA ARG A 130 18.71 10.42 5.21
C ARG A 130 18.96 11.25 3.96
N GLU A 131 19.78 12.29 4.07
CA GLU A 131 20.18 13.13 2.95
C GLU A 131 20.90 12.32 1.88
N ARG A 132 21.86 11.48 2.27
CA ARG A 132 22.56 10.60 1.32
C ARG A 132 21.62 9.63 0.62
N ARG A 133 20.61 9.11 1.33
CA ARG A 133 19.57 8.26 0.72
C ARG A 133 18.67 9.04 -0.24
N ALA A 134 18.34 10.28 0.10
CA ALA A 134 17.56 11.18 -0.75
C ALA A 134 18.35 11.54 -2.02
N GLN A 135 19.61 11.94 -1.89
CA GLN A 135 20.52 12.24 -3.00
C GLN A 135 20.66 11.04 -3.96
N ARG A 136 20.85 9.82 -3.43
CA ARG A 136 20.89 8.60 -4.26
C ARG A 136 19.61 8.37 -5.05
N ARG A 137 18.45 8.62 -4.44
CA ARG A 137 17.15 8.48 -5.13
C ARG A 137 16.99 9.55 -6.20
N TYR A 138 17.34 10.79 -5.88
CA TYR A 138 17.29 11.91 -6.80
C TYR A 138 18.16 11.64 -8.04
N LEU A 139 19.42 11.27 -7.86
CA LEU A 139 20.34 10.93 -8.96
C LEU A 139 19.85 9.73 -9.78
N LYS A 140 19.23 8.75 -9.12
CA LYS A 140 18.63 7.61 -9.80
C LYS A 140 17.45 8.04 -10.69
N ILE A 141 16.56 8.88 -10.18
CA ILE A 141 15.41 9.40 -10.94
C ILE A 141 15.90 10.24 -12.13
N LEU A 142 16.88 11.13 -11.92
CA LEU A 142 17.47 11.90 -13.02
C LEU A 142 18.05 11.00 -14.12
N ARG A 143 18.72 9.90 -13.74
CA ARG A 143 19.22 8.91 -14.68
C ARG A 143 18.10 8.23 -15.46
N GLU A 144 17.05 7.78 -14.76
CA GLU A 144 15.90 7.12 -15.38
C GLU A 144 15.17 8.06 -16.35
N VAL A 145 14.97 9.32 -15.95
CA VAL A 145 14.38 10.36 -16.83
C VAL A 145 15.27 10.66 -18.03
N LYS A 146 16.59 10.72 -17.84
CA LYS A 146 17.56 10.94 -18.94
C LYS A 146 17.56 9.77 -19.94
N GLU A 147 17.44 8.53 -19.44
CA GLU A 147 17.31 7.32 -20.26
C GLU A 147 15.98 7.30 -21.04
N GLU A 148 14.88 7.70 -20.40
CA GLU A 148 13.56 7.77 -21.03
C GLU A 148 13.46 8.90 -22.08
N CYS A 149 14.14 10.03 -21.86
CA CYS A 149 14.18 11.16 -22.80
C CYS A 149 15.24 11.02 -23.91
N GLY A 150 16.08 9.98 -23.89
CA GLY A 150 17.08 9.72 -24.94
C GLY A 150 18.21 10.75 -25.05
N ASP A 151 18.44 11.54 -24.01
CA ASP A 151 19.40 12.66 -24.06
C ASP A 151 20.81 12.17 -23.70
N ALA A 152 21.55 11.70 -24.69
CA ALA A 152 22.94 11.23 -24.55
C ALA A 152 23.98 12.36 -24.69
N THR A 153 23.62 13.61 -24.34
CA THR A 153 24.60 14.69 -24.29
C THR A 153 25.50 14.51 -23.06
N LEU A 154 26.78 14.32 -23.34
CA LEU A 154 27.87 14.26 -22.36
C LEU A 154 28.10 15.68 -21.81
N SER A 155 27.30 16.09 -20.82
CA SER A 155 27.54 17.34 -20.10
C SER A 155 28.53 17.07 -18.96
N SER A 156 29.75 17.56 -19.13
CA SER A 156 30.90 17.38 -18.25
C SER A 156 30.93 18.43 -17.14
N GLU A 157 29.88 18.53 -16.33
CA GLU A 157 29.80 19.47 -15.19
C GLU A 157 29.14 18.80 -13.98
N GLU A 158 29.67 17.65 -13.56
CA GLU A 158 29.07 16.81 -12.52
C GLU A 158 29.97 16.71 -11.27
N GLU A 159 30.65 17.78 -10.85
CA GLU A 159 31.43 17.75 -9.60
C GLU A 159 31.15 18.90 -8.61
N ASP A 160 30.25 19.87 -8.90
CA ASP A 160 30.08 21.02 -7.98
C ASP A 160 28.61 21.45 -7.70
N LEU A 161 27.77 20.49 -7.33
CA LEU A 161 26.39 20.76 -6.86
C LEU A 161 26.28 20.95 -5.33
N SER A 162 27.42 21.00 -4.63
CA SER A 162 27.46 21.24 -3.17
C SER A 162 27.05 22.68 -2.80
N SER A 163 27.01 23.59 -3.76
CA SER A 163 26.86 25.04 -3.59
C SER A 163 25.41 25.56 -3.48
N TRP A 164 24.40 24.72 -3.75
CA TRP A 164 22.99 25.15 -3.82
C TRP A 164 22.12 24.81 -2.60
N LEU A 165 22.70 24.31 -1.50
CA LEU A 165 21.95 24.09 -0.27
C LEU A 165 21.94 25.37 0.58
N PRO A 166 20.77 25.97 0.89
CA PRO A 166 20.68 27.06 1.86
C PRO A 166 21.11 26.53 3.23
N GLY A 167 22.08 27.19 3.86
CA GLY A 167 22.52 26.87 5.22
C GLY A 167 21.32 26.79 6.16
N SER A 168 21.25 25.70 6.94
CA SER A 168 20.17 25.46 7.89
C SER A 168 20.12 26.59 8.94
N PRO A 169 18.95 27.20 9.21
CA PRO A 169 18.86 28.21 10.26
C PRO A 169 18.99 27.57 11.64
N THR A 170 19.75 28.25 12.51
CA THR A 170 20.01 27.90 13.91
C THR A 170 18.71 27.70 14.70
N PRO A 171 18.58 26.69 15.58
CA PRO A 171 17.34 26.48 16.33
C PRO A 171 17.20 27.51 17.46
N SER A 172 16.14 28.32 17.39
CA SER A 172 15.63 29.16 18.49
C SER A 172 14.91 28.32 19.55
N PRO A 173 14.92 28.73 20.84
CA PRO A 173 14.39 27.92 21.93
C PRO A 173 12.87 28.09 22.03
N VAL A 174 12.11 27.05 21.71
CA VAL A 174 10.64 27.01 21.90
C VAL A 174 10.28 26.26 23.18
N ALA A 175 9.39 26.90 23.95
CA ALA A 175 8.92 26.51 25.28
C ALA A 175 8.31 25.10 25.34
N ALA A 176 8.49 24.46 26.50
CA ALA A 176 8.01 23.12 26.80
C ALA A 176 6.48 23.04 26.77
N VAL A 177 5.94 22.26 25.83
CA VAL A 177 4.52 21.90 25.81
C VAL A 177 4.33 20.58 26.58
N PRO A 178 3.31 20.46 27.46
CA PRO A 178 3.12 19.26 28.26
C PRO A 178 2.70 18.07 27.40
N LEU A 179 3.33 16.92 27.61
CA LEU A 179 2.95 15.65 26.99
C LEU A 179 1.57 15.21 27.51
N ARG A 180 0.55 15.27 26.66
CA ARG A 180 -0.71 14.57 26.90
C ARG A 180 -0.46 13.06 26.88
N SER A 181 -0.83 12.38 27.95
CA SER A 181 -0.84 10.93 28.07
C SER A 181 -1.74 10.32 27.01
N VAL A 182 -1.18 9.41 26.22
CA VAL A 182 -1.93 8.63 25.24
C VAL A 182 -2.66 7.51 25.99
N PRO A 183 -3.96 7.25 25.74
CA PRO A 183 -4.67 6.17 26.39
C PRO A 183 -4.05 4.83 25.99
N THR A 184 -3.74 3.98 26.96
CA THR A 184 -3.42 2.56 26.74
C THR A 184 -4.64 1.89 26.10
N LEU A 185 -4.58 1.68 24.79
CA LEU A 185 -5.54 0.86 24.06
C LEU A 185 -5.33 -0.61 24.43
N SER A 186 -5.98 -1.03 25.51
CA SER A 186 -6.25 -2.44 25.80
C SER A 186 -7.40 -2.89 24.91
N THR A 187 -7.09 -3.42 23.72
CA THR A 187 -8.10 -4.07 22.87
C THR A 187 -8.35 -5.48 23.38
N GLN A 188 -9.36 -5.64 24.22
CA GLN A 188 -9.93 -6.92 24.61
C GLN A 188 -10.87 -7.44 23.51
N ASP A 189 -10.34 -7.70 22.31
CA ASP A 189 -11.04 -8.52 21.31
C ASP A 189 -10.04 -9.15 20.32
N MET A 190 -9.43 -10.24 20.77
CA MET A 190 -9.10 -11.34 19.88
C MET A 190 -9.89 -12.54 20.37
N LYS A 191 -11.18 -12.60 19.99
CA LYS A 191 -11.88 -13.88 19.96
C LYS A 191 -11.12 -14.79 18.98
N THR A 192 -10.31 -15.70 19.52
CA THR A 192 -9.70 -16.80 18.78
C THR A 192 -10.83 -17.53 18.05
N ALA A 193 -10.98 -17.25 16.76
CA ALA A 193 -11.70 -18.13 15.86
C ALA A 193 -11.13 -19.54 16.05
N ASP A 194 -12.03 -20.51 16.21
CA ASP A 194 -11.72 -21.88 16.62
C ASP A 194 -10.41 -22.38 16.02
N LYS A 195 -9.50 -22.75 16.92
CA LYS A 195 -8.30 -23.48 16.59
C LYS A 195 -8.77 -24.78 15.95
N LEU A 196 -8.80 -24.86 14.62
CA LEU A 196 -8.94 -26.12 13.91
C LEU A 196 -7.76 -26.98 14.34
N GLU A 197 -7.97 -27.83 15.35
CA GLU A 197 -7.00 -28.82 15.79
C GLU A 197 -6.88 -29.86 14.67
N LEU A 198 -6.01 -29.55 13.71
CA LEU A 198 -5.60 -30.52 12.70
C LEU A 198 -4.92 -31.67 13.44
N THR A 199 -5.62 -32.78 13.52
CA THR A 199 -5.11 -34.00 14.14
C THR A 199 -4.07 -34.62 13.21
N GLU A 200 -3.16 -35.43 13.75
CA GLU A 200 -2.16 -36.18 12.95
C GLU A 200 -2.81 -36.99 11.80
N ARG A 201 -4.05 -37.44 12.01
CA ARG A 201 -4.88 -38.12 11.00
C ARG A 201 -5.19 -37.23 9.80
N ASP A 202 -5.53 -35.96 10.05
CA ASP A 202 -5.85 -34.98 9.00
C ASP A 202 -4.61 -34.67 8.15
N LEU A 203 -3.45 -34.55 8.80
CA LEU A 203 -2.17 -34.35 8.13
C LEU A 203 -1.81 -35.56 7.24
N LYS A 204 -1.98 -36.79 7.74
CA LYS A 204 -1.77 -38.01 6.94
C LYS A 204 -2.72 -38.07 5.74
N LEU A 205 -3.98 -37.69 5.90
CA LEU A 205 -4.96 -37.65 4.82
C LEU A 205 -4.57 -36.62 3.74
N LEU A 206 -4.13 -35.43 4.17
CA LEU A 206 -3.70 -34.35 3.27
C LEU A 206 -2.47 -34.79 2.45
N LEU A 207 -1.49 -35.41 3.10
CA LEU A 207 -0.28 -35.94 2.46
C LEU A 207 -0.60 -37.07 1.48
N ARG A 208 -1.50 -37.99 1.83
CA ARG A 208 -1.96 -39.05 0.93
C ARG A 208 -2.64 -38.46 -0.31
N LYS A 209 -3.55 -37.52 -0.13
CA LYS A 209 -4.25 -36.84 -1.24
C LYS A 209 -3.27 -36.07 -2.15
N HIS A 210 -2.26 -35.43 -1.57
CA HIS A 210 -1.21 -34.76 -2.34
C HIS A 210 -0.38 -35.74 -3.18
N ARG A 211 0.00 -36.90 -2.59
CA ARG A 211 0.71 -37.97 -3.32
C ARG A 211 -0.13 -38.55 -4.46
N GLU A 212 -1.42 -38.81 -4.24
CA GLU A 212 -2.33 -39.31 -5.28
C GLU A 212 -2.50 -38.31 -6.44
N LYS A 213 -2.58 -37.01 -6.14
CA LYS A 213 -2.60 -35.97 -7.18
C LYS A 213 -1.36 -35.96 -8.05
N ARG A 214 -0.18 -36.26 -7.47
CA ARG A 214 1.09 -36.32 -8.20
C ARG A 214 1.19 -37.55 -9.12
N LYS A 215 0.45 -38.63 -8.84
CA LYS A 215 0.41 -39.83 -9.70
C LYS A 215 -0.36 -39.61 -11.01
N HIS A 216 -1.28 -38.64 -11.03
CA HIS A 216 -2.15 -38.36 -12.18
C HIS A 216 -1.69 -37.12 -12.97
N GLN A 217 -0.54 -36.53 -12.62
CA GLN A 217 0.10 -35.53 -13.45
C GLN A 217 0.85 -36.27 -14.57
N PRO A 218 0.48 -36.11 -15.85
CA PRO A 218 1.29 -36.66 -16.93
C PRO A 218 2.66 -35.96 -16.88
N VAL A 219 3.71 -36.76 -16.71
CA VAL A 219 5.06 -36.35 -17.07
C VAL A 219 5.02 -36.17 -18.58
N SER A 220 5.02 -34.92 -19.03
CA SER A 220 5.31 -34.61 -20.42
C SER A 220 6.75 -35.03 -20.68
N ASP A 221 6.92 -36.22 -21.24
CA ASP A 221 8.15 -36.68 -21.88
C ASP A 221 8.62 -35.63 -22.88
N VAL A 222 9.73 -34.97 -22.57
CA VAL A 222 10.55 -34.31 -23.59
C VAL A 222 11.44 -35.41 -24.14
N GLY A 223 10.99 -36.02 -25.23
CA GLY A 223 11.78 -36.94 -26.03
C GLY A 223 12.98 -36.23 -26.65
N ASN A 224 14.15 -36.85 -26.49
CA ASN A 224 15.32 -36.63 -27.34
C ASN A 224 14.96 -36.88 -28.80
N VAL A 225 15.17 -35.88 -29.66
CA VAL A 225 15.81 -36.01 -30.98
C VAL A 225 16.67 -34.77 -31.21
#